data_AF-A0A3R6HWS1-F1
#
_entry.id   AF-A0A3R6HWS1-F1
#
_cell.length_a   1.000
_cell.length_b   1.000
_cell.length_c   1.000
_cell.angle_alpha   90.00
_cell.angle_beta   90.00
_cell.angle_gamma   90.00
#
_symmetry.space_group_name_H-M   'P 1'
#
loop_
_entity.id
_entity.type
_entity.pdbx_description
1 polymer ?
#
loop_
_entity_poly.entity_id
_entity_poly.type
_entity_poly.pdbx_seq_one_letter_code
_entity_poly.pdbx_strand_id
1 'polypeptide(L)'
;MEKLKLEKIIAFKNGKKKPNTEGDIPIYGGNGILGYTDQSNAENCVIVGRVGAYCGSVYYEPGQCWVSDNAIVARSVNGSNINYIYYLLKNLKLNDHHIGSGQPLLTQGILNSIESNVALPITQGKIAEILCILDNKIKQNEKINNNL
;
A
#
# COMPACT_ATOMS: atom_id res chain seq x y z
N MET A 1 -8.22 19.73 -7.18
CA MET A 1 -8.59 18.34 -6.83
C MET A 1 -9.79 17.97 -7.67
N GLU A 2 -9.99 16.68 -7.92
CA GLU A 2 -11.13 16.13 -8.67
C GLU A 2 -11.70 14.93 -7.90
N LYS A 3 -13.03 14.79 -7.88
CA LYS A 3 -13.67 13.66 -7.22
C LYS A 3 -13.70 12.48 -8.19
N LEU A 4 -12.97 11.41 -7.85
CA LEU A 4 -12.80 10.23 -8.69
C LEU A 4 -12.89 8.94 -7.88
N LYS A 5 -13.30 7.85 -8.54
CA LYS A 5 -13.09 6.49 -8.02
C LYS A 5 -11.62 6.12 -8.07
N LEU A 6 -11.13 5.37 -7.08
CA LEU A 6 -9.72 4.98 -7.00
C LEU A 6 -9.26 4.18 -8.22
N GLU A 7 -10.11 3.35 -8.82
CA GLU A 7 -9.79 2.58 -10.03
C GLU A 7 -9.34 3.45 -11.23
N LYS A 8 -9.66 4.76 -11.22
CA LYS A 8 -9.24 5.70 -12.27
C LYS A 8 -7.77 6.09 -12.18
N ILE A 9 -7.14 5.91 -11.02
CA ILE A 9 -5.75 6.29 -10.77
C ILE A 9 -4.89 5.16 -10.20
N ILE A 10 -5.52 4.08 -9.74
CA ILE A 10 -4.86 2.92 -9.14
C ILE A 10 -5.34 1.63 -9.82
N ALA A 11 -4.40 0.84 -10.32
CA ALA A 11 -4.64 -0.54 -10.72
C ALA A 11 -4.41 -1.46 -9.51
N PHE A 12 -5.50 -2.02 -8.99
CA PHE A 12 -5.45 -3.02 -7.91
C PHE A 12 -5.31 -4.44 -8.46
N LYS A 13 -4.54 -5.29 -7.79
CA LYS A 13 -4.36 -6.70 -8.14
C LYS A 13 -4.18 -7.55 -6.88
N ASN A 14 -4.95 -8.62 -6.75
CA ASN A 14 -4.77 -9.57 -5.65
C ASN A 14 -3.35 -10.18 -5.67
N GLY A 15 -2.76 -10.36 -4.49
CA GLY A 15 -1.54 -11.13 -4.35
C GLY A 15 -1.74 -12.63 -4.62
N LYS A 16 -0.67 -13.40 -4.44
CA LYS A 16 -0.63 -14.84 -4.73
C LYS A 16 -0.16 -15.62 -3.51
N LYS A 17 -0.55 -16.89 -3.39
CA LYS A 17 -0.08 -17.79 -2.33
C LYS A 17 1.45 -17.66 -2.13
N LYS A 18 1.87 -17.50 -0.87
CA LYS A 18 3.29 -17.37 -0.49
C LYS A 18 4.13 -18.54 -1.07
N PRO A 19 5.30 -18.26 -1.69
CA PRO A 19 6.22 -19.30 -2.14
C PRO A 19 6.92 -19.96 -0.95
N ASN A 20 7.40 -21.19 -1.15
CA ASN A 20 8.16 -21.93 -0.14
C ASN A 20 9.65 -21.94 -0.50
N THR A 21 10.21 -20.75 -0.71
CA THR A 21 11.62 -20.54 -1.02
C THR A 21 12.17 -19.45 -0.12
N GLU A 22 13.49 -19.42 0.02
CA GLU A 22 14.24 -18.44 0.81
C GLU A 22 15.05 -17.52 -0.11
N GLY A 23 15.31 -16.30 0.33
CA GLY A 23 16.07 -15.29 -0.42
C GLY A 23 15.96 -13.93 0.25
N ASP A 24 16.23 -12.87 -0.49
CA ASP A 24 16.31 -11.49 0.04
C ASP A 24 15.13 -10.60 -0.41
N ILE A 25 14.19 -11.11 -1.22
CA ILE A 25 13.02 -10.35 -1.69
C ILE A 25 11.92 -10.41 -0.62
N PRO A 26 11.42 -9.27 -0.12
CA PRO A 26 10.44 -9.25 0.96
C PRO A 26 9.08 -9.81 0.52
N ILE A 27 8.49 -10.62 1.39
CA ILE A 27 7.13 -11.15 1.24
C ILE A 27 6.18 -10.29 2.08
N TYR A 28 5.26 -9.58 1.45
CA TYR A 28 4.23 -8.82 2.13
C TYR A 28 2.93 -9.62 2.32
N GLY A 29 2.29 -9.43 3.46
CA GLY A 29 0.91 -9.85 3.73
C GLY A 29 0.08 -8.77 4.38
N GLY A 30 -0.94 -9.18 5.14
CA GLY A 30 -1.85 -8.26 5.82
C GLY A 30 -1.15 -7.32 6.80
N ASN A 31 -0.11 -7.82 7.47
CA ASN A 31 0.62 -7.14 8.54
C ASN A 31 2.07 -6.76 8.14
N GLY A 32 2.30 -6.38 6.89
CA GLY A 32 3.63 -6.04 6.40
C GLY A 32 4.46 -7.28 6.05
N ILE A 33 5.75 -7.25 6.33
CA ILE A 33 6.70 -8.30 5.90
C ILE A 33 6.50 -9.60 6.73
N LEU A 34 6.30 -10.71 6.02
CA LEU A 34 6.08 -12.07 6.54
C LEU A 34 7.33 -12.97 6.46
N GLY A 35 8.42 -12.47 5.90
CA GLY A 35 9.62 -13.22 5.56
C GLY A 35 10.15 -12.81 4.19
N TYR A 36 11.04 -13.63 3.63
CA TYR A 36 11.75 -13.34 2.38
C TYR A 36 11.79 -14.57 1.47
N THR A 37 11.99 -14.32 0.17
CA THR A 37 12.00 -15.32 -0.91
C THR A 37 12.98 -14.89 -2.00
N ASP A 38 13.29 -15.77 -2.94
CA ASP A 38 14.02 -15.49 -4.18
C ASP A 38 13.09 -15.12 -5.36
N GLN A 39 11.77 -15.04 -5.14
CA GLN A 39 10.77 -14.74 -6.17
C GLN A 39 10.06 -13.40 -5.97
N SER A 40 9.70 -12.74 -7.06
CA SER A 40 8.86 -11.53 -7.03
C SER A 40 7.58 -11.70 -7.85
N ASN A 41 6.52 -11.02 -7.42
CA ASN A 41 5.28 -10.89 -8.19
C ASN A 41 4.81 -9.43 -8.32
N ALA A 42 5.52 -8.51 -7.68
CA ALA A 42 5.35 -7.08 -7.77
C ALA A 42 6.68 -6.35 -7.60
N GLU A 43 6.68 -5.08 -7.99
CA GLU A 43 7.80 -4.16 -7.89
C GLU A 43 7.23 -2.74 -7.85
N ASN A 44 7.89 -1.84 -7.10
CA ASN A 44 7.53 -0.43 -6.95
C ASN A 44 6.02 -0.22 -6.78
N CYS A 45 5.48 -0.71 -5.66
CA CYS A 45 4.04 -0.77 -5.46
C CYS A 45 3.63 -0.44 -4.03
N VAL A 46 2.37 -0.05 -3.88
CA VAL A 46 1.71 0.07 -2.58
C VAL A 46 1.01 -1.24 -2.27
N ILE A 47 1.10 -1.70 -1.03
CA ILE A 47 0.50 -2.94 -0.56
C ILE A 47 -0.60 -2.60 0.43
N VAL A 48 -1.80 -3.15 0.21
CA VAL A 48 -2.95 -3.02 1.10
C VAL A 48 -3.22 -4.38 1.76
N GLY A 49 -3.11 -4.44 3.08
CA GLY A 49 -3.51 -5.61 3.85
C GLY A 49 -5.02 -5.82 3.75
N ARG A 50 -5.47 -7.02 3.39
CA ARG A 50 -6.88 -7.24 3.04
C ARG A 50 -7.62 -8.22 3.93
N VAL A 51 -6.95 -8.96 4.82
CA VAL A 51 -7.59 -9.97 5.69
C VAL A 51 -7.15 -9.76 7.14
N GLY A 52 -8.11 -9.90 8.07
CA GLY A 52 -7.86 -10.04 9.50
C GLY A 52 -7.62 -8.72 10.23
N ALA A 53 -6.95 -8.77 11.38
CA ALA A 53 -6.78 -7.63 12.29
C ALA A 53 -6.08 -6.42 11.65
N TYR A 54 -5.24 -6.66 10.63
CA TYR A 54 -4.49 -5.63 9.91
C TYR A 54 -5.14 -5.22 8.59
N CYS A 55 -6.41 -5.59 8.37
CA CYS A 55 -7.17 -5.17 7.20
C CYS A 55 -7.16 -3.63 7.07
N GLY A 56 -6.84 -3.14 5.86
CA GLY A 56 -6.69 -1.72 5.57
C GLY A 56 -5.31 -1.13 5.88
N SER A 57 -4.36 -1.93 6.39
CA SER A 57 -2.97 -1.48 6.54
C SER A 57 -2.35 -1.19 5.18
N VAL A 58 -1.51 -0.16 5.09
CA VAL A 58 -0.91 0.30 3.84
C VAL A 58 0.61 0.40 3.99
N TYR A 59 1.33 -0.22 3.07
CA TYR A 59 2.79 -0.25 2.98
C TYR A 59 3.25 0.21 1.60
N TYR A 60 4.47 0.70 1.48
CA TYR A 60 5.10 1.02 0.20
C TYR A 60 6.42 0.28 0.08
N GLU A 61 6.62 -0.40 -1.04
CA GLU A 61 7.86 -1.08 -1.39
C GLU A 61 8.37 -0.54 -2.73
N PRO A 62 9.44 0.27 -2.74
CA PRO A 62 10.01 0.82 -3.97
C PRO A 62 10.72 -0.22 -4.84
N GLY A 63 11.17 -1.33 -4.27
CA GLY A 63 11.87 -2.42 -4.96
C GLY A 63 10.96 -3.60 -5.32
N GLN A 64 11.59 -4.75 -5.60
CA GLN A 64 10.90 -6.00 -5.86
C GLN A 64 10.30 -6.57 -4.57
N CYS A 65 9.12 -7.19 -4.69
CA CYS A 65 8.50 -7.91 -3.59
C CYS A 65 7.61 -9.07 -4.06
N TRP A 66 7.31 -9.95 -3.12
CA TRP A 66 6.19 -10.87 -3.24
C TRP A 66 5.01 -10.38 -2.42
N VAL A 67 3.85 -10.16 -3.04
CA VAL A 67 2.60 -9.86 -2.32
C VAL A 67 1.78 -11.14 -2.19
N SER A 68 1.53 -11.55 -0.95
CA SER A 68 0.75 -12.75 -0.61
C SER A 68 -0.75 -12.58 -0.87
N ASP A 69 -1.50 -13.68 -0.88
CA ASP A 69 -2.96 -13.71 -1.02
C ASP A 69 -3.71 -12.96 0.10
N ASN A 70 -3.03 -12.66 1.21
CA ASN A 70 -3.53 -11.82 2.30
C ASN A 70 -3.34 -10.31 2.07
N ALA A 71 -2.88 -9.90 0.88
CA ALA A 71 -2.69 -8.50 0.51
C ALA A 71 -3.09 -8.22 -0.95
N ILE A 72 -3.26 -6.92 -1.25
CA ILE A 72 -3.59 -6.40 -2.58
C ILE A 72 -2.48 -5.44 -3.01
N VAL A 73 -1.99 -5.63 -4.22
CA VAL A 73 -1.06 -4.71 -4.89
C VAL A 73 -1.84 -3.52 -5.44
N ALA A 74 -1.35 -2.31 -5.22
CA ALA A 74 -1.84 -1.06 -5.79
C ALA A 74 -0.71 -0.41 -6.61
N ARG A 75 -0.95 -0.21 -7.91
CA ARG A 75 -0.01 0.48 -8.83
C ARG A 75 -0.61 1.76 -9.37
N SER A 76 0.24 2.77 -9.56
CA SER A 76 -0.15 4.01 -10.22
C SER A 76 -0.50 3.78 -11.68
N VAL A 77 -1.60 4.38 -12.14
CA VAL A 77 -1.94 4.49 -13.57
C VAL A 77 -2.24 5.95 -13.93
N ASN A 78 -2.37 6.22 -15.24
CA ASN A 78 -2.79 7.52 -15.77
C ASN A 78 -1.94 8.70 -15.27
N GLY A 79 -0.62 8.49 -15.16
CA GLY A 79 0.34 9.53 -14.76
C GLY A 79 0.29 9.91 -13.28
N SER A 80 -0.42 9.16 -12.44
CA SER A 80 -0.41 9.39 -11.00
C SER A 80 0.93 9.03 -10.35
N ASN A 81 1.29 9.72 -9.28
CA ASN A 81 2.51 9.49 -8.53
C ASN A 81 2.30 8.38 -7.47
N ILE A 82 3.18 7.38 -7.42
CA ILE A 82 3.04 6.23 -6.52
C ILE A 82 3.16 6.61 -5.03
N ASN A 83 4.04 7.56 -4.69
CA ASN A 83 4.17 8.07 -3.33
C ASN A 83 2.91 8.83 -2.90
N TYR A 84 2.32 9.62 -3.82
CA TYR A 84 1.02 10.23 -3.57
C TYR A 84 -0.07 9.17 -3.33
N ILE A 85 -0.11 8.09 -4.12
CA ILE A 85 -1.05 6.97 -3.91
C ILE A 85 -0.87 6.33 -2.54
N TYR A 86 0.38 6.12 -2.10
CA TYR A 86 0.67 5.62 -0.76
C TYR A 86 0.01 6.49 0.32
N TYR A 87 0.25 7.81 0.26
CA TYR A 87 -0.31 8.75 1.23
C TYR A 87 -1.83 8.89 1.14
N LEU A 88 -2.38 8.87 -0.08
CA LEU A 88 -3.82 8.87 -0.31
C LEU A 88 -4.46 7.66 0.37
N LEU A 89 -3.95 6.44 0.12
CA LEU A 89 -4.47 5.22 0.71
C LEU A 89 -4.31 5.18 2.24
N LYS A 90 -3.20 5.70 2.77
CA LYS A 90 -3.00 5.84 4.23
C LYS A 90 -4.05 6.77 4.87
N ASN A 91 -4.51 7.79 4.15
CA ASN A 91 -5.47 8.77 4.67
C ASN A 91 -6.93 8.28 4.60
N LEU A 92 -7.25 7.31 3.74
CA LEU A 92 -8.62 6.88 3.45
C LEU A 92 -9.24 5.95 4.49
N LYS A 93 -8.56 5.66 5.61
CA LYS A 93 -9.05 4.77 6.68
C LYS A 93 -9.65 3.46 6.12
N LEU A 94 -8.89 2.77 5.28
CA LEU A 94 -9.39 1.64 4.48
C LEU A 94 -10.08 0.54 5.31
N ASN A 95 -9.73 0.39 6.59
CA ASN A 95 -10.40 -0.54 7.50
C ASN A 95 -11.91 -0.24 7.62
N ASP A 96 -12.34 1.02 7.58
CA ASP A 96 -13.76 1.42 7.70
C ASP A 96 -14.61 0.90 6.51
N HIS A 97 -13.97 0.45 5.44
CA HIS A 97 -14.61 -0.11 4.25
C HIS A 97 -14.66 -1.65 4.23
N HIS A 98 -14.19 -2.33 5.27
CA HIS A 98 -14.16 -3.78 5.30
C HIS A 98 -15.57 -4.40 5.35
N ILE A 99 -15.65 -5.65 4.93
CA ILE A 99 -16.80 -6.53 5.15
C ILE A 99 -16.39 -7.70 6.06
N GLY A 100 -17.38 -8.39 6.63
CA GLY A 100 -17.15 -9.55 7.49
C GLY A 100 -16.88 -9.18 8.95
N SER A 101 -17.79 -9.55 9.84
CA SER A 101 -17.74 -9.21 11.27
C SER A 101 -16.69 -10.01 12.04
N GLY A 102 -16.52 -11.30 11.74
CA GLY A 102 -15.56 -12.16 12.44
C GLY A 102 -14.13 -12.02 11.91
N GLN A 103 -13.97 -11.87 10.60
CA GLN A 103 -12.68 -11.66 9.96
C GLN A 103 -12.82 -10.55 8.92
N PRO A 104 -12.33 -9.33 9.23
CA PRO A 104 -12.38 -8.21 8.30
C PRO A 104 -11.73 -8.55 6.96
N LEU A 105 -12.42 -8.20 5.88
CA LEU A 105 -12.00 -8.43 4.52
C LEU A 105 -12.17 -7.17 3.67
N LEU A 106 -11.10 -6.75 3.01
CA LEU A 106 -11.16 -5.85 1.87
C LEU A 106 -11.06 -6.65 0.59
N THR A 107 -11.86 -6.26 -0.40
CA THR A 107 -11.81 -6.85 -1.74
C THR A 107 -11.27 -5.81 -2.72
N GLN A 108 -10.72 -6.29 -3.83
CA GLN A 108 -10.35 -5.43 -4.95
C GLN A 108 -11.55 -4.59 -5.44
N GLY A 109 -12.77 -5.16 -5.44
CA GLY A 109 -13.99 -4.46 -5.80
C GLY A 109 -14.32 -3.31 -4.85
N ILE A 110 -14.18 -3.51 -3.54
CA ILE A 110 -14.36 -2.45 -2.54
C ILE A 110 -13.36 -1.31 -2.82
N LEU A 111 -12.07 -1.63 -2.95
CA LEU A 111 -11.03 -0.62 -3.20
C LEU A 111 -11.28 0.15 -4.50
N ASN A 112 -11.65 -0.53 -5.59
CA ASN A 112 -11.99 0.12 -6.86
C ASN A 112 -13.13 1.13 -6.70
N SER A 113 -14.11 0.82 -5.84
CA SER A 113 -15.34 1.61 -5.69
C SER A 113 -15.22 2.84 -4.80
N ILE A 114 -14.15 2.96 -4.01
CA ILE A 114 -13.94 4.11 -3.11
C ILE A 114 -13.82 5.39 -3.94
N GLU A 115 -14.60 6.40 -3.59
CA GLU A 115 -14.50 7.75 -4.15
C GLU A 115 -13.65 8.64 -3.22
N SER A 116 -12.75 9.43 -3.80
CA SER A 116 -11.94 10.39 -3.06
C SER A 116 -11.67 11.67 -3.86
N ASN A 117 -11.31 12.74 -3.15
CA ASN A 117 -10.78 13.95 -3.74
C ASN A 117 -9.31 13.74 -4.09
N VAL A 118 -9.05 13.54 -5.37
CA VAL A 118 -7.72 13.25 -5.91
C VAL A 118 -7.05 14.55 -6.37
N ALA A 119 -5.78 14.74 -6.02
CA ALA A 119 -4.98 15.86 -6.50
C ALA A 119 -4.65 15.67 -7.99
N LEU A 120 -4.59 16.78 -8.75
CA LEU A 120 -4.26 16.71 -10.17
C LEU A 120 -2.83 16.16 -10.35
N PRO A 121 -2.53 15.38 -11.39
CA PRO A 121 -1.22 14.75 -11.57
C PRO A 121 -0.03 15.71 -11.39
N ILE A 122 -0.13 16.93 -11.94
CA ILE A 122 0.89 17.97 -11.83
C ILE A 122 1.21 18.41 -10.38
N THR A 123 0.25 18.26 -9.45
CA THR A 123 0.39 18.61 -8.04
C THR A 123 0.81 17.46 -7.15
N GLN A 124 0.58 16.20 -7.59
CA GLN A 124 0.81 15.02 -6.76
C GLN A 124 2.28 14.88 -6.33
N GLY A 125 3.22 15.22 -7.22
CA GLY A 125 4.66 15.17 -6.92
C GLY A 125 5.04 16.04 -5.72
N LYS A 126 4.61 17.30 -5.69
CA LYS A 126 4.90 18.23 -4.59
C LYS A 126 4.29 17.78 -3.26
N ILE A 127 3.07 17.27 -3.29
CA ILE A 127 2.40 16.72 -2.11
C ILE A 127 3.20 15.53 -1.56
N ALA A 128 3.55 14.59 -2.45
CA ALA A 128 4.27 13.39 -2.08
C ALA A 128 5.68 13.71 -1.53
N GLU A 129 6.37 14.68 -2.11
CA GLU A 129 7.69 15.12 -1.67
C GLU A 129 7.65 15.67 -0.24
N ILE A 130 6.73 16.59 0.06
CA ILE A 130 6.59 17.17 1.41
C ILE A 130 6.31 16.08 2.45
N LEU A 131 5.37 15.18 2.15
CA LEU A 131 5.01 14.08 3.06
C LEU A 131 6.17 13.09 3.25
N CYS A 132 6.90 12.79 2.18
CA CYS A 132 8.08 11.92 2.23
C CYS A 132 9.20 12.51 3.10
N ILE A 133 9.45 13.83 2.99
CA ILE A 133 10.42 14.52 3.84
C ILE A 133 10.04 14.40 5.32
N LEU A 134 8.76 14.58 5.65
CA LEU A 134 8.27 14.47 7.03
C LEU A 134 8.43 13.04 7.58
N ASP A 135 8.03 12.02 6.81
CA ASP A 135 8.18 10.62 7.20
C ASP A 135 9.65 10.24 7.40
N ASN A 136 10.55 10.71 6.53
CA ASN A 136 11.98 10.46 6.68
C ASN A 136 12.52 11.07 7.97
N LYS A 137 12.06 12.27 8.34
CA LYS A 137 12.45 12.91 9.59
C LYS A 137 11.90 12.18 10.82
N ILE A 138 10.66 11.69 10.77
CA ILE A 138 10.08 10.85 11.83
C ILE A 138 10.93 9.59 12.03
N LYS A 139 11.23 8.86 10.94
CA LYS A 139 12.07 7.64 10.99
C LYS A 139 13.46 7.91 11.57
N GLN A 140 14.07 9.06 11.24
CA GLN A 140 15.36 9.44 11.82
C GLN A 140 15.27 9.68 13.33
N ASN A 141 14.24 10.39 13.78
CA ASN A 141 14.02 10.65 15.20
C ASN A 141 13.77 9.36 16.00
N GLU A 142 12.99 8.43 15.45
CA GLU A 142 12.76 7.11 16.07
C GLU A 142 14.06 6.31 16.21
N LYS A 143 14.94 6.34 15.20
CA LYS A 143 16.26 5.71 15.28
C LYS A 143 17.14 6.32 16.36
N ILE A 144 17.10 7.65 16.53
CA ILE A 144 17.87 8.32 17.59
C ILE A 144 17.37 7.87 18.96
N ASN A 145 16.05 7.89 19.18
CA ASN A 145 15.44 7.50 20.45
C ASN A 145 15.69 6.03 20.81
N ASN A 146 15.74 5.13 19.83
CA ASN A 146 16.01 3.70 20.08
C ASN A 146 17.49 3.38 20.32
N ASN A 147 18.40 4.35 20.12
CA ASN A 147 19.84 4.20 20.37
C ASN A 147 20.28 4.95 21.66
N LEU A 148 19.34 5.45 22.45
CA LEU A 148 19.55 6.04 23.78
C LEU A 148 19.16 5.03 24.86
#